data_AF-A0A528V8B7-F1
#
_entry.id   AF-A0A528V8B7-F1
#
_cell.length_a   1.000
_cell.length_b   1.000
_cell.length_c   1.000
_cell.angle_alpha   90.00
_cell.angle_beta   90.00
_cell.angle_gamma   90.00
#
_symmetry.space_group_name_H-M   'P 1'
#
loop_
_entity.id
_entity.type
_entity.pdbx_description
1 polymer ?
#
loop_
_entity_poly.entity_id
_entity_poly.type
_entity_poly.pdbx_seq_one_letter_code
_entity_poly.pdbx_strand_id
1 'polypeptide(L)'
;MSFRLFDAPLREPSQFVGFAGNMIDRQSENRADDSVEKALADPSARLLLMHGGRIYLKLIGGGFDPWFGAEESQPLEASLDRGVLLGFSDSGPVLAVPAGIDPEQLPDTIKAIDYRSVYM
;
A
#
# COMPACT_ATOMS: atom_id res chain seq x y z
N MET A 1 15.63 26.08 -12.36
CA MET A 1 16.21 27.14 -11.51
C MET A 1 17.67 26.80 -11.25
N SER A 2 18.57 27.78 -11.34
CA SER A 2 19.98 27.61 -10.95
C SER A 2 20.13 28.02 -9.49
N PHE A 3 20.78 27.21 -8.66
CA PHE A 3 21.07 27.50 -7.25
C PHE A 3 22.57 27.36 -6.97
N ARG A 4 23.07 28.03 -5.92
CA ARG A 4 24.48 27.93 -5.52
C ARG A 4 24.70 26.64 -4.74
N LEU A 5 25.76 25.90 -5.07
CA LEU A 5 26.04 24.58 -4.49
C LEU A 5 26.06 24.55 -2.95
N PHE A 6 26.51 25.62 -2.30
CA PHE A 6 26.57 25.71 -0.82
C PHE A 6 25.26 26.17 -0.17
N ASP A 7 24.29 26.63 -0.95
CA ASP A 7 22.93 26.96 -0.49
C ASP A 7 21.95 25.78 -0.76
N ALA A 8 22.49 24.62 -1.16
CA ALA A 8 21.70 23.41 -1.32
C ALA A 8 21.10 23.01 0.05
N PRO A 9 19.83 22.57 0.11
CA PRO A 9 19.28 21.98 1.32
C PRO A 9 20.19 20.83 1.77
N LEU A 10 20.57 20.81 3.06
CA LEU A 10 21.34 19.70 3.61
C LEU A 10 20.51 18.43 3.41
N ARG A 11 21.03 17.47 2.64
CA ARG A 11 20.39 16.16 2.53
C ARG A 11 20.57 15.44 3.86
N GLU A 12 19.48 15.15 4.53
CA GLU A 12 19.51 14.42 5.79
C GLU A 12 20.08 13.02 5.53
N PRO A 13 21.14 12.57 6.25
CA PRO A 13 21.77 11.27 5.99
C PRO A 13 20.82 10.07 6.07
N SER A 14 19.74 10.18 6.86
CA SER A 14 18.70 9.17 6.99
C SER A 14 17.97 8.90 5.66
N GLN A 15 17.93 9.86 4.72
CA GLN A 15 17.29 9.71 3.40
C GLN A 15 17.97 8.67 2.50
N PHE A 16 19.20 8.26 2.81
CA PHE A 16 19.94 7.24 2.05
C PHE A 16 19.70 5.80 2.57
N VAL A 17 18.91 5.63 3.64
CA VAL A 17 18.52 4.31 4.12
C VAL A 17 17.40 3.77 3.22
N GLY A 18 17.47 2.48 2.87
CA GLY A 18 16.65 1.84 1.82
C GLY A 18 15.11 1.92 1.97
N PHE A 19 14.59 2.51 3.05
CA PHE A 19 13.15 2.70 3.31
C PHE A 19 12.79 4.09 3.85
N ALA A 20 13.71 5.07 3.74
CA ALA A 20 13.47 6.43 4.21
C ALA A 20 12.42 7.19 3.38
N GLY A 21 12.11 6.71 2.18
CA GLY A 21 11.08 7.26 1.28
C GLY A 21 9.68 6.67 1.47
N ASN A 22 9.38 6.06 2.64
CA ASN A 22 8.04 5.55 2.89
C ASN A 22 7.03 6.72 2.89
N MET A 23 6.08 6.71 1.95
CA MET A 23 5.05 7.74 1.81
C MET A 23 3.87 7.54 2.76
N ILE A 24 3.88 6.49 3.58
CA ILE A 24 2.83 6.18 4.55
C ILE A 24 3.27 6.65 5.94
N ASP A 25 2.60 7.68 6.45
CA ASP A 25 2.67 8.09 7.86
C ASP A 25 1.91 7.09 8.73
N ARG A 26 2.64 6.37 9.59
CA ARG A 26 2.12 5.22 10.33
C ARG A 26 1.21 5.59 11.49
N GLN A 27 1.37 6.79 12.06
CA GLN A 27 0.61 7.30 13.21
C GLN A 27 0.33 6.27 14.32
N SER A 28 1.31 5.40 14.62
CA SER A 28 1.07 4.20 15.43
C SER A 28 0.65 4.52 16.87
N GLU A 29 1.10 5.65 17.42
CA GLU A 29 0.73 6.14 18.75
C GLU A 29 -0.71 6.68 18.82
N ASN A 30 -1.30 7.03 17.67
CA ASN A 30 -2.66 7.58 17.58
C ASN A 30 -3.70 6.54 17.14
N ARG A 31 -3.35 5.25 17.07
CA ARG A 31 -4.28 4.20 16.63
C ARG A 31 -5.27 3.87 17.74
N ALA A 32 -6.55 4.15 17.49
CA ALA A 32 -7.67 3.67 18.27
C ALA A 32 -8.11 2.26 17.81
N ASP A 33 -8.87 1.57 18.66
CA ASP A 33 -9.39 0.22 18.38
C ASP A 33 -10.25 0.17 17.11
N ASP A 34 -10.97 1.26 16.80
CA ASP A 34 -11.87 1.41 15.64
C ASP A 34 -11.19 2.05 14.41
N SER A 35 -9.85 2.06 14.39
CA SER A 35 -9.09 2.78 13.36
C SER A 35 -9.24 2.17 11.96
N VAL A 36 -9.48 0.86 11.85
CA VAL A 36 -9.69 0.17 10.57
C VAL A 36 -11.06 0.53 10.01
N GLU A 37 -12.10 0.48 10.82
CA GLU A 37 -13.47 0.84 10.45
C GLU A 37 -13.57 2.30 10.00
N LYS A 38 -12.93 3.21 10.74
CA LYS A 38 -12.84 4.63 10.35
C LYS A 38 -12.11 4.83 9.03
N ALA A 39 -11.01 4.11 8.82
CA ALA A 39 -10.24 4.21 7.58
C ALA A 39 -11.05 3.68 6.38
N LEU A 40 -11.74 2.54 6.53
CA LEU A 40 -12.56 1.95 5.47
C LEU A 40 -13.82 2.76 5.15
N ALA A 41 -14.30 3.59 6.08
CA ALA A 41 -15.39 4.53 5.83
C ALA A 41 -14.99 5.70 4.92
N ASP A 42 -13.68 5.94 4.75
CA ASP A 42 -13.17 6.95 3.82
C ASP A 42 -13.17 6.41 2.38
N PRO A 43 -13.88 7.05 1.43
CA PRO A 43 -13.90 6.61 0.03
C PRO A 43 -12.53 6.64 -0.67
N SER A 44 -11.57 7.39 -0.13
CA SER A 44 -10.19 7.47 -0.63
C SER A 44 -9.28 6.36 -0.10
N ALA A 45 -9.79 5.47 0.77
CA ALA A 45 -9.04 4.37 1.30
C ALA A 45 -8.48 3.46 0.20
N ARG A 46 -7.18 3.18 0.28
CA ARG A 46 -6.48 2.31 -0.67
C ARG A 46 -6.06 1.03 0.02
N LEU A 47 -6.35 -0.09 -0.63
CA LEU A 47 -6.10 -1.42 -0.09
C LEU A 47 -4.95 -2.09 -0.84
N LEU A 48 -4.02 -2.66 -0.08
CA LEU A 48 -3.01 -3.60 -0.55
C LEU A 48 -3.51 -5.01 -0.26
N LEU A 49 -3.93 -5.74 -1.30
CA LEU A 49 -4.44 -7.10 -1.14
C LEU A 49 -3.30 -8.11 -1.09
N MET A 50 -3.39 -9.08 -0.19
CA MET A 50 -2.35 -10.09 0.01
C MET A 50 -2.89 -11.47 0.36
N HIS A 51 -2.22 -12.51 -0.12
CA HIS A 51 -2.45 -13.90 0.26
C HIS A 51 -1.14 -14.69 0.16
N GLY A 52 -0.89 -15.60 1.11
CA GLY A 52 0.24 -16.54 1.01
C GLY A 52 1.62 -15.88 0.95
N GLY A 53 1.78 -14.69 1.54
CA GLY A 53 3.04 -13.92 1.49
C GLY A 53 3.30 -13.22 0.16
N ARG A 54 2.28 -13.09 -0.69
CA ARG A 54 2.33 -12.37 -1.96
C ARG A 54 1.35 -11.20 -1.95
N ILE A 55 1.72 -10.11 -2.59
CA ILE A 55 0.86 -8.96 -2.86
C ILE A 55 0.22 -9.11 -4.24
N TYR A 56 -1.03 -8.65 -4.37
CA TYR A 56 -1.74 -8.64 -5.64
C TYR A 56 -1.54 -7.30 -6.33
N LEU A 57 -1.16 -7.34 -7.61
CA LEU A 57 -0.89 -6.18 -8.43
C LEU A 57 -1.70 -6.26 -9.71
N LYS A 58 -2.49 -5.23 -10.02
CA LYS A 58 -3.23 -5.11 -11.28
C LYS A 58 -2.27 -4.81 -12.42
N LEU A 59 -2.49 -5.41 -13.58
CA LEU A 59 -1.75 -5.13 -14.80
C LEU A 59 -2.54 -4.11 -15.62
N ILE A 60 -2.08 -2.87 -15.60
CA ILE A 60 -2.75 -1.74 -16.27
C ILE A 60 -1.73 -1.00 -17.12
N GLY A 61 -2.03 -0.85 -18.41
CA GLY A 61 -1.21 -0.03 -19.32
C GLY A 61 0.25 -0.47 -19.46
N GLY A 62 0.55 -1.75 -19.23
CA GLY A 62 1.93 -2.29 -19.24
C GLY A 62 2.71 -2.08 -17.95
N GLY A 63 2.07 -1.58 -16.88
CA GLY A 63 2.64 -1.44 -15.54
C GLY A 63 1.84 -2.16 -14.47
N PHE A 64 2.31 -2.05 -13.23
CA PHE A 64 1.64 -2.59 -12.05
C PHE A 64 0.97 -1.48 -11.24
N ASP A 65 -0.28 -1.72 -10.84
CA ASP A 65 -1.01 -0.89 -9.88
C ASP A 65 -1.35 -1.72 -8.63
N PRO A 66 -0.82 -1.37 -7.44
CA PRO A 66 -1.06 -2.11 -6.22
C PRO A 66 -2.37 -1.74 -5.51
N TRP A 67 -3.04 -0.65 -5.92
CA TRP A 67 -4.12 -0.06 -5.14
C TRP A 67 -5.49 -0.60 -5.53
N PHE A 68 -6.20 -1.16 -4.57
CA PHE A 68 -7.59 -1.56 -4.73
C PHE A 68 -8.52 -0.65 -3.93
N GLY A 69 -9.72 -0.40 -4.45
CA GLY A 69 -10.83 0.12 -3.65
C GLY A 69 -11.58 -1.01 -2.91
N ALA A 70 -12.39 -0.66 -1.91
CA ALA A 70 -13.17 -1.64 -1.16
C ALA A 70 -14.13 -2.46 -2.04
N GLU A 71 -14.90 -1.82 -2.92
CA GLU A 71 -15.81 -2.52 -3.83
C GLU A 71 -15.06 -3.35 -4.88
N GLU A 72 -14.00 -2.80 -5.46
CA GLU A 72 -13.13 -3.49 -6.44
C GLU A 72 -12.47 -4.75 -5.84
N SER A 73 -12.27 -4.78 -4.52
CA SER A 73 -11.64 -5.90 -3.83
C SER A 73 -12.59 -7.07 -3.51
N GLN A 74 -13.91 -6.89 -3.62
CA GLN A 74 -14.89 -7.92 -3.26
C GLN A 74 -14.77 -9.20 -4.10
N PRO A 75 -14.57 -9.16 -5.44
CA PRO A 75 -14.37 -10.36 -6.25
C PRO A 75 -13.11 -11.16 -5.89
N LEU A 76 -12.17 -10.56 -5.16
CA LEU A 76 -10.95 -11.21 -4.66
C LEU A 76 -11.13 -11.74 -3.23
N GLU A 77 -12.37 -11.72 -2.73
CA GLU A 77 -12.75 -12.17 -1.40
C GLU A 77 -11.94 -11.47 -0.31
N ALA A 78 -11.75 -10.15 -0.45
CA ALA A 78 -11.02 -9.34 0.52
C ALA A 78 -11.74 -9.33 1.89
N SER A 79 -11.00 -9.71 2.93
CA SER A 79 -11.47 -9.74 4.32
C SER A 79 -11.21 -8.38 4.98
N LEU A 80 -12.07 -7.40 4.68
CA LEU A 80 -11.92 -6.02 5.17
C LEU A 80 -11.87 -5.94 6.71
N ASP A 81 -12.59 -6.83 7.40
CA ASP A 81 -12.62 -7.00 8.85
C ASP A 81 -11.28 -7.49 9.45
N ARG A 82 -10.43 -8.14 8.64
CA ARG A 82 -9.07 -8.56 8.99
C ARG A 82 -8.00 -7.62 8.42
N GLY A 83 -8.42 -6.44 7.96
CA GLY A 83 -7.52 -5.40 7.47
C GLY A 83 -6.63 -4.84 8.57
N VAL A 84 -5.43 -4.42 8.19
CA VAL A 84 -4.48 -3.74 9.07
C VAL A 84 -4.24 -2.34 8.53
N LEU A 85 -4.56 -1.31 9.30
CA LEU A 85 -4.23 0.07 8.96
C LEU A 85 -2.72 0.27 8.99
N LEU A 86 -2.12 0.49 7.82
CA LEU A 86 -0.68 0.78 7.71
C LEU A 86 -0.40 2.23 8.10
N GLY A 87 -1.32 3.14 7.76
CA GLY A 87 -1.22 4.56 8.05
C GLY A 87 -1.93 5.39 6.99
N PHE A 88 -1.45 6.61 6.80
CA PHE A 88 -2.04 7.60 5.89
C PHE A 88 -1.00 8.08 4.88
N SER A 89 -1.46 8.37 3.68
CA SER A 89 -0.68 8.98 2.61
C SER A 89 -1.40 10.23 2.12
N ASP A 90 -0.76 11.01 1.24
CA ASP A 90 -1.39 12.19 0.63
C ASP A 90 -2.71 11.87 -0.11
N SER A 91 -2.89 10.61 -0.53
CA SER A 91 -4.11 10.16 -1.23
C SER A 91 -5.18 9.57 -0.32
N GLY A 92 -4.94 9.46 0.99
CA GLY A 92 -5.88 8.86 1.95
C GLY A 92 -5.30 7.70 2.78
N PRO A 93 -6.16 7.01 3.54
CA PRO A 93 -5.77 5.87 4.37
C PRO A 93 -5.26 4.70 3.54
N VAL A 94 -4.28 3.96 4.08
CA VAL A 94 -3.70 2.78 3.42
C VAL A 94 -3.82 1.56 4.33
N LEU A 95 -4.45 0.50 3.84
CA LEU A 95 -4.65 -0.74 4.58
C LEU A 95 -4.00 -1.92 3.85
N ALA A 96 -3.43 -2.85 4.61
CA ALA A 96 -3.10 -4.18 4.12
C ALA A 96 -4.28 -5.12 4.43
N VAL A 97 -4.79 -5.82 3.43
CA VAL A 97 -6.02 -6.62 3.58
C VAL A 97 -5.79 -8.04 3.04
N PRO A 98 -6.07 -9.09 3.83
CA PRO A 98 -6.05 -10.45 3.33
C PRO A 98 -7.11 -10.66 2.22
N ALA A 99 -6.70 -11.26 1.11
CA ALA A 99 -7.61 -11.75 0.06
C ALA A 99 -7.90 -13.24 0.25
N GLY A 100 -9.05 -13.72 -0.23
CA GLY A 100 -9.45 -15.13 -0.14
C GLY A 100 -9.11 -15.96 -1.37
N ILE A 101 -9.04 -15.33 -2.56
CA ILE A 101 -8.66 -16.03 -3.79
C ILE A 101 -7.20 -16.46 -3.71
N ASP A 102 -6.91 -17.72 -4.08
CA ASP A 102 -5.54 -18.25 -4.10
C ASP A 102 -4.70 -17.56 -5.19
N PRO A 103 -3.41 -17.25 -4.93
CA PRO A 103 -2.51 -16.65 -5.90
C PRO A 103 -2.43 -17.33 -7.27
N GLU A 104 -2.65 -18.64 -7.35
CA GLU A 104 -2.61 -19.43 -8.58
C GLU A 104 -3.96 -19.44 -9.33
N GLN A 105 -5.00 -18.84 -8.76
CA GLN A 105 -6.36 -18.76 -9.30
C GLN A 105 -6.77 -17.33 -9.71
N LEU A 106 -5.82 -16.39 -9.67
CA LEU A 106 -6.06 -15.01 -10.04
C LEU A 106 -6.35 -14.85 -11.53
N PRO A 107 -7.19 -13.87 -11.93
CA PRO A 107 -7.37 -13.54 -13.33
C PRO A 107 -6.05 -13.04 -13.94
N ASP A 108 -5.89 -13.20 -15.26
CA ASP A 108 -4.68 -12.78 -15.99
C ASP A 108 -4.33 -11.29 -15.83
N THR A 109 -5.32 -10.48 -15.47
CA THR A 109 -5.18 -9.05 -15.20
C THR A 109 -4.56 -8.73 -13.84
N ILE A 110 -4.28 -9.73 -12.99
CA ILE A 110 -3.70 -9.55 -11.66
C ILE A 110 -2.54 -10.54 -11.48
N LYS A 111 -1.42 -10.05 -10.96
CA LYS A 111 -0.26 -10.87 -10.59
C LYS A 111 -0.09 -10.90 -9.08
N ALA A 112 0.15 -12.09 -8.54
CA ALA A 112 0.65 -12.26 -7.19
C ALA A 112 2.18 -12.28 -7.20
N ILE A 113 2.81 -11.38 -6.44
CA ILE A 113 4.27 -11.27 -6.36
C ILE A 113 4.71 -11.36 -4.89
N ASP A 114 5.77 -12.11 -4.59
CA ASP A 114 6.32 -12.13 -3.24
C ASP A 114 6.96 -10.78 -2.86
N TYR A 115 6.91 -10.42 -1.58
CA TYR A 115 7.35 -9.11 -1.12
C TYR A 115 8.82 -8.79 -1.42
N ARG A 116 9.70 -9.81 -1.50
CA ARG A 116 11.13 -9.57 -1.77
C ARG A 116 11.34 -9.16 -3.22
N SER A 117 10.63 -9.79 -4.14
CA SER A 117 10.68 -9.45 -5.58
C SER A 117 10.07 -8.08 -5.90
N VAL A 118 9.18 -7.54 -5.05
CA VAL A 118 8.60 -6.20 -5.24
C VAL A 118 9.58 -5.07 -4.93
N TYR A 119 10.52 -5.29 -4.00
CA TYR A 119 11.49 -4.27 -3.60
C TYR A 119 12.78 -4.28 -4.45
N MET A 120 13.16 -5.43 -5.00
CA MET A 120 14.44 -5.61 -5.70
C MET A 120 14.47 -5.01 -7.11
#